data_AF-A0A1I8FHG4-F1
#
_entry.id   AF-A0A1I8FHG4-F1
#
_cell.length_a   1.000
_cell.length_b   1.000
_cell.length_c   1.000
_cell.angle_alpha   90.00
_cell.angle_beta   90.00
_cell.angle_gamma   90.00
#
_symmetry.space_group_name_H-M   'P 1'
#
loop_
_entity.id
_entity.type
_entity.pdbx_description
1 polymer ?
#
loop_
_entity_poly.entity_id
_entity_poly.type
_entity_poly.pdbx_seq_one_letter_code
_entity_poly.pdbx_strand_id
1 'polypeptide(L)'
;ELQDLDEEFRENHAGDIETRFYKTFESVYSYVIKLNTYLSDLENGIYVQQMLETPYNGIMLLTVEAKFPGPLRERLLVAYYRHSSGSSTQIDDVCKLLRSTEYDPSSPHAPPAAKYPESYFSRVPINPRFVQMVIDRLRSDDVYSMVASFPFPEHRSTALAHQAAMLYVCLYFSPDLLHLEEAKMREIVDKFFPDNWVLSLHMGMLVNLAEAWQPYKAAAKALANSIALPNAKRQAAMHGAKVGELLARTADLLKEGVLVEKSGVGPDSTAAQCGPRLQCDASLADVAHDSVVLRRRSEAGCASRLRDSVLSDSRFNGEQLFQLLLLTAQFEFRLKEAILSRKADTWEALKVSALNDWRRAQRRV
;
A
#
# COMPACT_ATOMS: atom_id res chain seq x y z
N GLU A 1 -43.29 3.86 18.31
CA GLU A 1 -42.03 3.14 18.57
C GLU A 1 -40.97 3.38 17.50
N LEU A 2 -41.08 2.84 16.27
CA LEU A 2 -40.03 3.03 15.25
C LEU A 2 -39.89 4.47 14.74
N GLN A 3 -41.00 5.22 14.64
CA GLN A 3 -40.96 6.64 14.27
C GLN A 3 -40.34 7.50 15.37
N ASP A 4 -40.63 7.18 16.64
CA ASP A 4 -40.09 7.91 17.78
C ASP A 4 -38.56 7.72 17.88
N LEU A 5 -38.09 6.51 17.62
CA LEU A 5 -36.64 6.19 17.52
C LEU A 5 -35.95 6.91 16.35
N ASP A 6 -36.62 7.01 15.20
CA ASP A 6 -36.10 7.73 14.02
C ASP A 6 -36.01 9.24 14.29
N GLU A 7 -37.01 9.81 14.95
CA GLU A 7 -37.04 11.22 15.36
C GLU A 7 -35.95 11.51 16.42
N GLU A 8 -35.81 10.67 17.43
CA GLU A 8 -34.73 10.77 18.44
C GLU A 8 -33.35 10.66 17.78
N PHE A 9 -33.18 9.75 16.81
CA PHE A 9 -31.93 9.62 16.07
C PHE A 9 -31.64 10.88 15.22
N ARG A 10 -32.66 11.41 14.54
CA ARG A 10 -32.56 12.62 13.72
C ARG A 10 -32.14 13.82 14.56
N GLU A 11 -32.82 14.09 15.67
CA GLU A 11 -32.54 15.22 16.54
C GLU A 11 -31.12 15.17 17.11
N ASN A 12 -30.63 13.98 17.46
CA ASN A 12 -29.32 13.80 18.07
C ASN A 12 -28.16 13.69 17.06
N HIS A 13 -28.40 13.23 15.83
CA HIS A 13 -27.33 12.76 14.94
C HIS A 13 -27.38 13.28 13.49
N ALA A 14 -28.49 13.85 13.01
CA ALA A 14 -28.62 14.24 11.60
C ALA A 14 -27.66 15.35 11.17
N GLY A 15 -27.50 16.38 12.00
CA GLY A 15 -26.68 17.55 11.67
C GLY A 15 -25.18 17.26 11.58
N ASP A 16 -24.68 16.36 12.42
CA ASP A 16 -23.24 16.12 12.54
C ASP A 16 -22.80 14.76 11.98
N ILE A 17 -23.36 13.66 12.49
CA ILE A 17 -22.88 12.32 12.15
C ILE A 17 -23.33 11.92 10.75
N GLU A 18 -24.63 12.00 10.45
CA GLU A 18 -25.15 11.63 9.13
C GLU A 18 -24.54 12.49 8.02
N THR A 19 -24.48 13.80 8.23
CA THR A 19 -23.90 14.74 7.26
C THR A 19 -22.41 14.46 7.01
N ARG A 20 -21.62 14.13 8.04
CA ARG A 20 -20.21 13.75 7.86
C ARG A 20 -20.04 12.46 7.07
N PHE A 21 -20.85 11.45 7.33
CA PHE A 21 -20.81 10.19 6.56
C PHE A 21 -21.20 10.42 5.11
N TYR A 22 -22.29 11.15 4.87
CA TYR A 22 -22.70 11.47 3.51
C TYR A 22 -21.61 12.24 2.75
N LYS A 23 -21.02 13.30 3.33
CA LYS A 23 -19.91 14.05 2.70
C LYS A 23 -18.71 13.16 2.37
N THR A 24 -18.42 12.17 3.21
CA THR A 24 -17.35 11.20 2.95
C THR A 24 -17.67 10.35 1.73
N PHE A 25 -18.89 9.82 1.65
CA PHE A 25 -19.38 9.01 0.53
C PHE A 25 -19.46 9.81 -0.78
N GLU A 26 -19.99 11.03 -0.72
CA GLU A 26 -20.04 11.97 -1.83
C GLU A 26 -18.63 12.34 -2.32
N SER A 27 -17.66 12.48 -1.42
CA SER A 27 -16.26 12.79 -1.79
C SER A 27 -15.62 11.67 -2.61
N VAL A 28 -15.91 10.40 -2.31
CA VAL A 28 -15.43 9.26 -3.10
C VAL A 28 -16.00 9.32 -4.51
N TYR A 29 -17.32 9.52 -4.64
CA TYR A 29 -17.97 9.66 -5.94
C TYR A 29 -17.46 10.89 -6.73
N SER A 30 -17.35 12.03 -6.05
CA SER A 30 -16.85 13.28 -6.63
C SER A 30 -15.42 13.15 -7.14
N TYR A 31 -14.56 12.43 -6.44
CA TYR A 31 -13.19 12.19 -6.89
C TYR A 31 -13.17 11.34 -8.16
N VAL A 32 -14.01 10.30 -8.25
CA VAL A 32 -14.16 9.49 -9.47
C VAL A 32 -14.54 10.35 -10.67
N ILE A 33 -15.54 11.23 -10.51
CA ILE A 33 -15.96 12.15 -11.58
C ILE A 33 -14.79 13.05 -11.98
N LYS A 34 -14.15 13.70 -11.00
CA LYS A 34 -13.04 14.63 -11.26
C LYS A 34 -11.87 13.94 -11.96
N LEU A 35 -11.54 12.70 -11.59
CA LEU A 35 -10.50 11.95 -12.28
C LEU A 35 -10.89 11.72 -13.75
N ASN A 36 -12.10 11.27 -14.02
CA ASN A 36 -12.54 11.05 -15.41
C ASN A 36 -12.56 12.34 -16.23
N THR A 37 -12.98 13.47 -15.64
CA THR A 37 -12.87 14.79 -16.29
C THR A 37 -11.42 15.13 -16.59
N TYR A 38 -10.52 14.98 -15.61
CA TYR A 38 -9.10 15.24 -15.77
C TYR A 38 -8.47 14.35 -16.86
N LEU A 39 -8.84 13.07 -16.95
CA LEU A 39 -8.34 12.18 -17.99
C LEU A 39 -8.81 12.60 -19.38
N SER A 40 -10.06 13.05 -19.50
CA SER A 40 -10.58 13.62 -20.75
C SER A 40 -9.82 14.89 -21.13
N ASP A 41 -9.56 15.77 -20.17
CA ASP A 41 -8.81 17.02 -20.40
C ASP A 41 -7.35 16.75 -20.80
N LEU A 42 -6.73 15.73 -20.21
CA LEU A 42 -5.38 15.29 -20.56
C LEU A 42 -5.31 14.71 -21.97
N GLU A 43 -6.32 13.95 -22.40
CA GLU A 43 -6.44 13.47 -23.79
C GLU A 43 -6.60 14.64 -24.78
N ASN A 44 -7.28 15.71 -24.37
CA ASN A 44 -7.41 16.95 -25.15
C ASN A 44 -6.17 17.86 -25.09
N GLY A 45 -5.10 17.46 -24.40
CA GLY A 45 -3.84 18.21 -24.32
C GLY A 45 -3.89 19.44 -23.41
N ILE A 46 -4.88 19.52 -22.51
CA ILE A 46 -5.03 20.64 -21.56
C ILE A 46 -3.96 20.58 -20.45
N TYR A 47 -3.50 19.38 -20.11
CA TYR A 47 -2.50 19.14 -19.06
C TYR A 47 -1.24 18.47 -19.63
N VAL A 48 -0.07 18.90 -19.14
CA VAL A 48 1.25 18.37 -19.56
C VAL A 48 1.78 17.30 -18.60
N GLN A 49 1.32 17.30 -17.35
CA GLN A 49 1.86 16.44 -16.30
C GLN A 49 0.93 15.26 -16.03
N GLN A 50 1.48 14.04 -16.05
CA GLN A 50 0.79 12.82 -15.61
C GLN A 50 1.10 12.53 -14.15
N MET A 51 0.08 12.37 -13.32
CA MET A 51 0.19 11.74 -12.00
C MET A 51 -0.55 10.40 -12.00
N LEU A 52 0.02 9.40 -11.32
CA LEU A 52 -0.56 8.07 -11.17
C LEU A 52 -1.70 8.11 -10.14
N GLU A 53 -2.84 8.68 -10.51
CA GLU A 53 -3.98 8.89 -9.60
C GLU A 53 -4.99 7.72 -9.58
N THR A 54 -5.01 6.87 -10.60
CA THR A 54 -5.89 5.70 -10.73
C THR A 54 -5.91 4.77 -9.51
N PRO A 55 -4.77 4.46 -8.86
CA PRO A 55 -4.75 3.57 -7.70
C PRO A 55 -5.51 4.14 -6.49
N TYR A 56 -5.56 5.46 -6.33
CA TYR A 56 -6.22 6.08 -5.17
C TYR A 56 -7.73 5.84 -5.20
N ASN A 57 -8.35 5.77 -6.38
CA ASN A 57 -9.75 5.39 -6.52
C ASN A 57 -10.04 4.01 -5.94
N GLY A 58 -9.30 3.00 -6.39
CA GLY A 58 -9.51 1.65 -5.89
C GLY A 58 -9.19 1.50 -4.41
N ILE A 59 -8.18 2.22 -3.89
CA ILE A 59 -7.88 2.26 -2.45
C ILE A 59 -9.04 2.85 -1.65
N MET A 60 -9.65 3.95 -2.12
CA MET A 60 -10.81 4.55 -1.44
C MET A 60 -11.99 3.58 -1.42
N LEU A 61 -12.29 2.90 -2.52
CA LEU A 61 -13.34 1.87 -2.57
C LEU A 61 -13.09 0.77 -1.55
N LEU A 62 -11.89 0.17 -1.58
CA LEU A 62 -11.51 -0.89 -0.63
C LEU A 62 -11.57 -0.42 0.83
N THR A 63 -11.18 0.83 1.10
CA THR A 63 -11.21 1.43 2.44
C THR A 63 -12.65 1.61 2.94
N VAL A 64 -13.54 2.10 2.07
CA VAL A 64 -14.95 2.26 2.39
C VAL A 64 -15.58 0.90 2.70
N GLU A 65 -15.30 -0.13 1.91
CA GLU A 65 -15.82 -1.48 2.15
C GLU A 65 -15.30 -2.07 3.48
N ALA A 66 -14.02 -1.83 3.80
CA ALA A 66 -13.40 -2.35 5.01
C ALA A 66 -13.88 -1.65 6.30
N LYS A 67 -14.24 -0.37 6.22
CA LYS A 67 -14.67 0.43 7.37
C LYS A 67 -16.17 0.55 7.54
N PHE A 68 -16.91 0.47 6.43
CA PHE A 68 -18.36 0.64 6.39
C PHE A 68 -19.01 -0.57 5.71
N PRO A 69 -19.45 -1.58 6.47
CA PRO A 69 -20.15 -2.73 5.91
C PRO A 69 -21.36 -2.31 5.08
N GLY A 70 -21.72 -3.10 4.06
CA GLY A 70 -22.85 -2.83 3.16
C GLY A 70 -24.14 -2.38 3.87
N PRO A 71 -24.67 -3.16 4.84
CA PRO A 71 -25.89 -2.79 5.55
C PRO A 71 -25.79 -1.45 6.31
N LEU A 72 -24.60 -1.12 6.83
CA LEU A 72 -24.38 0.15 7.51
C LEU A 72 -24.41 1.33 6.53
N ARG A 73 -23.72 1.23 5.39
CA ARG A 73 -23.71 2.27 4.36
C ARG A 73 -25.10 2.56 3.83
N GLU A 74 -25.85 1.51 3.50
CA GLU A 74 -27.21 1.64 2.95
C GLU A 74 -28.15 2.29 3.96
N ARG A 75 -28.11 1.88 5.24
CA ARG A 75 -28.93 2.49 6.30
C ARG A 75 -28.58 3.96 6.53
N LEU A 76 -27.29 4.31 6.54
CA LEU A 76 -26.84 5.70 6.69
C LEU A 76 -27.28 6.58 5.50
N LEU A 77 -27.20 6.06 4.27
CA LEU A 77 -27.65 6.76 3.08
C LEU A 77 -29.16 6.97 3.08
N VAL A 78 -29.94 5.97 3.51
CA VAL A 78 -31.41 6.08 3.64
C VAL A 78 -31.80 7.07 4.72
N ALA A 79 -31.14 7.04 5.89
CA ALA A 79 -31.39 8.00 6.97
C ALA A 79 -31.10 9.42 6.50
N TYR A 80 -29.93 9.65 5.90
CA TYR A 80 -29.57 10.96 5.35
C TYR A 80 -30.56 11.44 4.29
N TYR A 81 -30.99 10.57 3.36
CA TYR A 81 -31.99 10.94 2.34
C TYR A 81 -33.32 11.39 2.96
N ARG A 82 -33.81 10.68 3.99
CA ARG A 82 -35.06 11.02 4.69
C ARG A 82 -34.95 12.34 5.43
N HIS A 83 -33.85 12.58 6.13
CA HIS A 83 -33.68 13.75 6.98
C HIS A 83 -33.30 15.02 6.21
N SER A 84 -32.52 14.89 5.14
CA SER A 84 -32.09 16.00 4.29
C SER A 84 -33.14 16.46 3.26
N SER A 85 -34.34 15.85 3.27
CA SER A 85 -35.44 16.10 2.32
C SER A 85 -35.01 16.02 0.85
N GLY A 86 -34.05 15.15 0.52
CA GLY A 86 -33.58 14.96 -0.86
C GLY A 86 -32.81 16.15 -1.46
N SER A 87 -32.19 17.00 -0.65
CA SER A 87 -31.50 18.22 -1.10
C SER A 87 -30.26 18.01 -2.00
N SER A 88 -29.69 16.79 -2.04
CA SER A 88 -28.51 16.48 -2.83
C SER A 88 -28.86 15.81 -4.17
N THR A 89 -28.48 16.42 -5.29
CA THR A 89 -28.73 15.91 -6.65
C THR A 89 -27.93 14.65 -7.01
N GLN A 90 -26.91 14.30 -6.23
CA GLN A 90 -25.99 13.18 -6.51
C GLN A 90 -26.29 11.92 -5.69
N ILE A 91 -27.30 11.94 -4.82
CA ILE A 91 -27.56 10.85 -3.86
C ILE A 91 -27.81 9.50 -4.53
N ASP A 92 -28.49 9.49 -5.68
CA ASP A 92 -28.78 8.26 -6.41
C ASP A 92 -27.50 7.59 -6.93
N ASP A 93 -26.55 8.38 -7.42
CA ASP A 93 -25.30 7.85 -7.94
C ASP A 93 -24.35 7.42 -6.82
N VAL A 94 -24.32 8.17 -5.71
CA VAL A 94 -23.62 7.75 -4.49
C VAL A 94 -24.19 6.42 -3.97
N CYS A 95 -25.51 6.25 -3.96
CA CYS A 95 -26.18 5.00 -3.60
C CYS A 95 -25.85 3.85 -4.56
N LYS A 96 -25.80 4.11 -5.88
CA LYS A 96 -25.40 3.09 -6.87
C LYS A 96 -23.96 2.64 -6.65
N LEU A 97 -23.05 3.59 -6.40
CA LEU A 97 -21.65 3.30 -6.13
C LEU A 97 -21.50 2.45 -4.86
N LEU A 98 -22.14 2.86 -3.77
CA LEU A 98 -21.95 2.30 -2.42
C LEU A 98 -22.92 1.18 -2.03
N ARG A 99 -23.72 0.67 -2.98
CA ARG A 99 -24.57 -0.50 -2.77
C ARG A 99 -23.77 -1.66 -2.17
N SER A 100 -24.38 -2.47 -1.32
CA SER A 100 -23.72 -3.65 -0.76
C SER A 100 -23.09 -4.52 -1.85
N THR A 101 -21.90 -5.06 -1.58
CA THR A 101 -21.17 -5.96 -2.47
C THR A 101 -21.30 -7.42 -2.03
N GLU A 102 -22.12 -7.68 -1.00
CA GLU A 102 -22.25 -8.97 -0.30
C GLU A 102 -20.95 -9.43 0.39
N TYR A 103 -19.90 -8.60 0.34
CA TYR A 103 -18.69 -8.77 1.14
C TYR A 103 -18.99 -8.40 2.59
N ASP A 104 -18.71 -9.33 3.50
CA ASP A 104 -18.80 -9.10 4.94
C ASP A 104 -17.41 -9.08 5.57
N PRO A 105 -16.89 -7.91 5.99
CA PRO A 105 -15.60 -7.83 6.68
C PRO A 105 -15.61 -8.51 8.06
N SER A 106 -16.79 -8.77 8.64
CA SER A 106 -16.96 -9.44 9.93
C SER A 106 -17.09 -10.96 9.83
N SER A 107 -17.37 -11.48 8.63
CA SER A 107 -17.34 -12.90 8.30
C SER A 107 -16.27 -13.18 7.23
N PRO A 108 -14.97 -13.12 7.59
CA PRO A 108 -13.87 -13.35 6.66
C PRO A 108 -13.83 -14.78 6.10
N HIS A 109 -14.65 -15.70 6.63
CA HIS A 109 -14.77 -17.09 6.20
C HIS A 109 -15.83 -17.31 5.12
N ALA A 110 -16.71 -16.32 4.88
CA ALA A 110 -17.59 -16.41 3.73
C ALA A 110 -16.72 -16.39 2.46
N PRO A 111 -16.90 -17.33 1.53
CA PRO A 111 -16.21 -17.25 0.24
C PRO A 111 -16.48 -15.86 -0.33
N PRO A 112 -15.45 -15.19 -0.91
CA PRO A 112 -15.66 -13.91 -1.56
C PRO A 112 -16.88 -14.04 -2.48
N ALA A 113 -17.84 -13.11 -2.36
CA ALA A 113 -18.98 -13.08 -3.27
C ALA A 113 -18.45 -13.26 -4.69
N ALA A 114 -19.12 -14.07 -5.52
CA ALA A 114 -18.54 -14.71 -6.72
C ALA A 114 -17.93 -13.75 -7.79
N LYS A 115 -18.00 -12.43 -7.57
CA LYS A 115 -17.47 -11.37 -8.44
C LYS A 115 -16.81 -10.21 -7.69
N TYR A 116 -16.57 -10.31 -6.38
CA TYR A 116 -15.87 -9.27 -5.61
C TYR A 116 -14.34 -9.44 -5.72
N PRO A 117 -13.55 -8.35 -5.83
CA PRO A 117 -13.96 -6.95 -5.90
C PRO A 117 -14.26 -6.43 -7.32
N GLU A 118 -14.19 -7.25 -8.37
CA GLU A 118 -14.38 -6.84 -9.77
C GLU A 118 -15.69 -6.08 -9.99
N SER A 119 -16.81 -6.60 -9.47
CA SER A 119 -18.14 -6.00 -9.60
C SER A 119 -18.31 -4.68 -8.85
N TYR A 120 -17.45 -4.42 -7.86
CA TYR A 120 -17.41 -3.16 -7.14
C TYR A 120 -16.59 -2.14 -7.92
N PHE A 121 -15.42 -2.55 -8.42
CA PHE A 121 -14.56 -1.72 -9.26
C PHE A 121 -15.23 -1.35 -10.57
N SER A 122 -16.04 -2.25 -11.16
CA SER A 122 -16.78 -1.98 -12.39
C SER A 122 -17.84 -0.88 -12.25
N ARG A 123 -18.22 -0.49 -11.02
CA ARG A 123 -19.12 0.66 -10.77
C ARG A 123 -18.44 2.01 -11.01
N VAL A 124 -17.11 2.00 -11.08
CA VAL A 124 -16.28 3.15 -11.38
C VAL A 124 -15.63 2.93 -12.75
N PRO A 125 -16.30 3.32 -13.84
CA PRO A 125 -15.71 3.19 -15.17
C PRO A 125 -14.55 4.19 -15.30
N ILE A 126 -13.38 3.65 -15.66
CA ILE A 126 -12.19 4.41 -16.03
C ILE A 126 -11.83 3.99 -17.46
N ASN A 127 -11.33 4.92 -18.28
CA ASN A 127 -10.91 4.61 -19.65
C ASN A 127 -9.95 3.40 -19.67
N PRO A 128 -10.31 2.27 -20.29
CA PRO A 128 -9.50 1.04 -20.28
C PRO A 128 -8.09 1.26 -20.86
N ARG A 129 -7.95 2.16 -21.84
CA ARG A 129 -6.64 2.52 -22.41
C ARG A 129 -5.73 3.14 -21.35
N PHE A 130 -6.27 4.01 -20.51
CA PHE A 130 -5.53 4.64 -19.43
C PHE A 130 -5.16 3.63 -18.34
N VAL A 131 -6.08 2.74 -17.96
CA VAL A 131 -5.80 1.65 -17.02
C VAL A 131 -4.64 0.79 -17.53
N GLN A 132 -4.67 0.40 -18.81
CA GLN A 132 -3.61 -0.38 -19.43
C GLN A 132 -2.27 0.36 -19.45
N MET A 133 -2.26 1.65 -19.81
CA MET A 133 -1.04 2.48 -19.77
C MET A 133 -0.44 2.54 -18.37
N VAL A 134 -1.28 2.70 -17.34
CA VAL A 134 -0.84 2.73 -15.94
C VAL A 134 -0.26 1.38 -15.53
N ILE A 135 -0.94 0.28 -15.85
CA ILE A 135 -0.45 -1.07 -15.57
C ILE A 135 0.90 -1.32 -16.27
N ASP A 136 1.04 -0.94 -17.53
CA ASP A 136 2.27 -1.14 -18.30
C ASP A 136 3.44 -0.28 -17.77
N ARG A 137 3.16 0.97 -17.35
CA ARG A 137 4.15 1.82 -16.68
C ARG A 137 4.57 1.24 -15.33
N LEU A 138 3.60 0.82 -14.51
CA LEU A 138 3.87 0.18 -13.22
C LEU A 138 4.62 -1.15 -13.40
N ARG A 139 4.41 -1.89 -14.50
CA ARG A 139 5.14 -3.13 -14.77
C ARG A 139 6.54 -2.89 -15.29
N SER A 140 6.76 -1.90 -16.14
CA SER A 140 8.03 -1.71 -16.84
C SER A 140 9.03 -0.91 -16.00
N ASP A 141 8.57 0.16 -15.36
CA ASP A 141 9.46 1.15 -14.76
C ASP A 141 9.63 0.96 -13.25
N ASP A 142 10.61 1.65 -12.69
CA ASP A 142 10.69 1.99 -11.25
C ASP A 142 10.20 3.43 -11.09
N VAL A 143 8.88 3.58 -10.97
CA VAL A 143 8.19 4.89 -11.04
C VAL A 143 8.74 5.86 -10.00
N TYR A 144 9.09 5.34 -8.82
CA TYR A 144 9.55 6.13 -7.69
C TYR A 144 11.08 6.11 -7.53
N SER A 145 11.81 5.48 -8.47
CA SER A 145 13.27 5.32 -8.41
C SER A 145 13.75 4.74 -7.07
N MET A 146 12.95 3.85 -6.48
CA MET A 146 13.21 3.29 -5.17
C MET A 146 14.32 2.25 -5.23
N VAL A 147 14.44 1.49 -6.32
CA VAL A 147 15.44 0.42 -6.47
C VAL A 147 16.86 0.96 -6.30
N ALA A 148 17.14 2.17 -6.78
CA ALA A 148 18.44 2.82 -6.60
C ALA A 148 18.79 3.08 -5.12
N SER A 149 17.78 3.17 -4.26
CA SER A 149 17.97 3.36 -2.81
C SER A 149 18.27 2.05 -2.08
N PHE A 150 17.96 0.89 -2.68
CA PHE A 150 18.19 -0.41 -2.07
C PHE A 150 19.40 -1.11 -2.69
N PRO A 151 20.53 -1.23 -1.96
CA PRO A 151 21.80 -1.68 -2.54
C PRO A 151 21.86 -3.18 -2.84
N PHE A 152 20.97 -3.99 -2.26
CA PHE A 152 20.99 -5.45 -2.40
C PHE A 152 19.82 -5.94 -3.26
N PRO A 153 20.05 -6.87 -4.21
CA PRO A 153 18.99 -7.44 -5.05
C PRO A 153 17.84 -8.08 -4.26
N GLU A 154 18.13 -8.62 -3.07
CA GLU A 154 17.15 -9.23 -2.18
C GLU A 154 16.07 -8.24 -1.69
N HIS A 155 16.35 -6.94 -1.69
CA HIS A 155 15.39 -5.94 -1.20
C HIS A 155 14.41 -5.48 -2.28
N ARG A 156 14.45 -6.06 -3.47
CA ARG A 156 13.67 -5.59 -4.61
C ARG A 156 12.17 -5.56 -4.32
N SER A 157 11.63 -6.58 -3.67
CA SER A 157 10.21 -6.66 -3.33
C SER A 157 9.81 -5.57 -2.33
N THR A 158 10.66 -5.27 -1.35
CA THR A 158 10.49 -4.14 -0.43
C THR A 158 10.56 -2.80 -1.16
N ALA A 159 11.55 -2.62 -2.04
CA ALA A 159 11.75 -1.40 -2.80
C ALA A 159 10.54 -1.06 -3.67
N LEU A 160 9.95 -2.09 -4.27
CA LEU A 160 8.80 -1.98 -5.14
C LEU A 160 7.46 -2.14 -4.42
N ALA A 161 7.43 -2.28 -3.08
CA ALA A 161 6.21 -2.61 -2.33
C ALA A 161 5.08 -1.60 -2.54
N HIS A 162 5.39 -0.30 -2.58
CA HIS A 162 4.39 0.74 -2.84
C HIS A 162 3.82 0.62 -4.26
N GLN A 163 4.69 0.41 -5.25
CA GLN A 163 4.30 0.22 -6.64
C GLN A 163 3.50 -1.08 -6.84
N ALA A 164 3.87 -2.13 -6.11
CA ALA A 164 3.15 -3.40 -6.09
C ALA A 164 1.73 -3.24 -5.54
N ALA A 165 1.56 -2.45 -4.46
CA ALA A 165 0.24 -2.12 -3.91
C ALA A 165 -0.62 -1.34 -4.93
N MET A 166 -0.04 -0.38 -5.64
CA MET A 166 -0.74 0.35 -6.70
C MET A 166 -1.16 -0.60 -7.83
N LEU A 167 -0.24 -1.45 -8.29
CA LEU A 167 -0.50 -2.42 -9.35
C LEU A 167 -1.60 -3.41 -8.96
N TYR A 168 -1.57 -3.93 -7.73
CA TYR A 168 -2.60 -4.81 -7.18
C TYR A 168 -3.99 -4.18 -7.31
N VAL A 169 -4.13 -2.90 -6.94
CA VAL A 169 -5.40 -2.17 -7.06
C VAL A 169 -5.78 -1.94 -8.52
N CYS A 170 -4.83 -1.57 -9.38
CA CYS A 170 -5.07 -1.35 -10.80
C CYS A 170 -5.55 -2.60 -11.54
N LEU A 171 -5.09 -3.79 -11.15
CA LEU A 171 -5.48 -5.05 -11.79
C LEU A 171 -6.99 -5.32 -11.68
N TYR A 172 -7.67 -4.85 -10.62
CA TYR A 172 -9.12 -5.01 -10.50
C TYR A 172 -9.94 -4.10 -11.42
N PHE A 173 -9.34 -3.07 -12.01
CA PHE A 173 -9.96 -2.32 -13.11
C PHE A 173 -9.80 -3.04 -14.47
N SER A 174 -9.01 -4.12 -14.52
CA SER A 174 -8.80 -4.94 -15.72
C SER A 174 -8.77 -6.44 -15.36
N PRO A 175 -9.90 -7.01 -14.90
CA PRO A 175 -9.97 -8.38 -14.36
C PRO A 175 -9.55 -9.47 -15.37
N ASP A 176 -9.66 -9.20 -16.67
CA ASP A 176 -9.19 -10.10 -17.72
C ASP A 176 -7.69 -10.43 -17.58
N LEU A 177 -6.87 -9.50 -17.09
CA LEU A 177 -5.46 -9.75 -16.81
C LEU A 177 -5.29 -10.84 -15.73
N LEU A 178 -6.10 -10.78 -14.67
CA LEU A 178 -6.04 -11.71 -13.55
C LEU A 178 -6.56 -13.11 -13.94
N HIS A 179 -7.54 -13.19 -14.85
CA HIS A 179 -8.15 -14.46 -15.27
C HIS A 179 -7.43 -15.14 -16.44
N LEU A 180 -7.03 -14.39 -17.46
CA LEU A 180 -6.66 -14.93 -18.78
C LEU A 180 -5.17 -14.76 -19.11
N GLU A 181 -4.54 -13.68 -18.67
CA GLU A 181 -3.23 -13.26 -19.19
C GLU A 181 -2.06 -13.86 -18.40
N GLU A 182 -1.88 -15.19 -18.53
CA GLU A 182 -0.88 -15.96 -17.77
C GLU A 182 0.55 -15.40 -17.85
N ALA A 183 1.00 -14.99 -19.05
CA ALA A 183 2.35 -14.49 -19.25
C ALA A 183 2.59 -13.15 -18.52
N LYS A 184 1.63 -12.23 -18.61
CA LYS A 184 1.72 -10.92 -17.93
C LYS A 184 1.65 -11.10 -16.42
N MET A 185 0.75 -11.96 -15.92
CA MET A 185 0.66 -12.25 -14.49
C MET A 185 1.93 -12.92 -13.95
N ARG A 186 2.56 -13.80 -14.73
CA ARG A 186 3.83 -14.41 -14.35
C ARG A 186 4.94 -13.37 -14.20
N GLU A 187 5.08 -12.47 -15.16
CA GLU A 187 6.03 -11.37 -15.09
C GLU A 187 5.78 -10.46 -13.88
N ILE A 188 4.52 -10.12 -13.61
CA ILE A 188 4.12 -9.32 -12.44
C ILE A 188 4.54 -10.03 -11.14
N VAL A 189 4.22 -11.31 -10.98
CA VAL A 189 4.57 -12.06 -9.77
C VAL A 189 6.08 -12.18 -9.61
N ASP A 190 6.81 -12.48 -10.67
CA ASP A 190 8.27 -12.57 -10.60
C ASP A 190 8.93 -11.21 -10.34
N LYS A 191 8.25 -10.11 -10.70
CA LYS A 191 8.73 -8.76 -10.42
C LYS A 191 8.45 -8.30 -8.98
N PHE A 192 7.24 -8.49 -8.49
CA PHE A 192 6.77 -7.84 -7.27
C PHE A 192 6.57 -8.79 -6.10
N PHE A 193 6.32 -10.08 -6.38
CA PHE A 193 5.90 -11.07 -5.38
C PHE A 193 6.72 -12.38 -5.42
N PRO A 194 8.07 -12.36 -5.58
CA PRO A 194 8.86 -13.59 -5.58
C PRO A 194 9.03 -14.21 -4.18
N ASP A 195 9.02 -13.39 -3.15
CA ASP A 195 9.31 -13.73 -1.75
C ASP A 195 8.32 -13.11 -0.75
N ASN A 196 7.56 -12.09 -1.17
CA ASN A 196 6.49 -11.48 -0.39
C ASN A 196 5.15 -11.63 -1.11
N TRP A 197 4.16 -12.24 -0.46
CA TRP A 197 2.78 -12.40 -0.97
C TRP A 197 1.74 -11.72 -0.05
N VAL A 198 2.21 -10.89 0.87
CA VAL A 198 1.40 -10.13 1.80
C VAL A 198 1.58 -8.64 1.53
N LEU A 199 0.54 -8.01 1.02
CA LEU A 199 0.56 -6.62 0.60
C LEU A 199 0.07 -5.69 1.72
N SER A 200 0.83 -4.62 1.95
CA SER A 200 0.39 -3.46 2.72
C SER A 200 -0.26 -2.44 1.80
N LEU A 201 -1.57 -2.28 1.93
CA LEU A 201 -2.31 -1.18 1.34
C LEU A 201 -2.34 0.01 2.30
N HIS A 202 -3.03 1.06 1.89
CA HIS A 202 -3.16 2.30 2.66
C HIS A 202 -3.78 2.07 4.05
N MET A 203 -3.38 2.89 5.03
CA MET A 203 -3.93 2.91 6.41
C MET A 203 -3.90 1.56 7.14
N GLY A 204 -2.86 0.75 6.93
CA GLY A 204 -2.66 -0.53 7.61
C GLY A 204 -3.64 -1.62 7.16
N MET A 205 -4.26 -1.45 5.99
CA MET A 205 -5.02 -2.52 5.34
C MET A 205 -4.06 -3.54 4.77
N LEU A 206 -4.18 -4.79 5.20
CA LEU A 206 -3.27 -5.85 4.79
C LEU A 206 -4.01 -6.91 3.96
N VAL A 207 -3.41 -7.33 2.85
CA VAL A 207 -4.00 -8.30 1.92
C VAL A 207 -3.09 -9.50 1.76
N ASN A 208 -3.63 -10.69 1.95
CA ASN A 208 -2.97 -11.94 1.60
C ASN A 208 -3.29 -12.31 0.16
N LEU A 209 -2.29 -12.27 -0.74
CA LEU A 209 -2.48 -12.59 -2.15
C LEU A 209 -2.90 -14.04 -2.37
N ALA A 210 -2.48 -14.97 -1.51
CA ALA A 210 -2.86 -16.38 -1.61
C ALA A 210 -4.37 -16.60 -1.50
N GLU A 211 -5.07 -15.72 -0.78
CA GLU A 211 -6.53 -15.72 -0.64
C GLU A 211 -7.16 -14.80 -1.70
N ALA A 212 -6.67 -13.57 -1.84
CA ALA A 212 -7.25 -12.57 -2.74
C ALA A 212 -7.20 -12.96 -4.22
N TRP A 213 -6.17 -13.68 -4.65
CA TRP A 213 -6.00 -14.12 -6.04
C TRP A 213 -6.45 -15.56 -6.29
N GLN A 214 -6.89 -16.30 -5.27
CA GLN A 214 -7.36 -17.69 -5.42
C GLN A 214 -8.45 -17.88 -6.50
N PRO A 215 -9.42 -16.97 -6.68
CA PRO A 215 -10.44 -17.09 -7.73
C PRO A 215 -9.93 -16.86 -9.16
N TYR A 216 -8.72 -16.30 -9.31
CA TYR A 216 -8.21 -15.77 -10.58
C TYR A 216 -7.16 -16.72 -11.16
N LYS A 217 -7.49 -17.41 -12.25
CA LYS A 217 -6.67 -18.54 -12.76
C LYS A 217 -5.23 -18.14 -13.11
N ALA A 218 -5.05 -17.09 -13.91
CA ALA A 218 -3.71 -16.64 -14.32
C ALA A 218 -2.89 -16.13 -13.12
N ALA A 219 -3.51 -15.36 -12.22
CA ALA A 219 -2.86 -14.83 -11.03
C ALA A 219 -2.48 -15.93 -10.02
N ALA A 220 -3.41 -16.84 -9.71
CA ALA A 220 -3.17 -17.96 -8.80
C ALA A 220 -2.06 -18.89 -9.32
N LYS A 221 -2.08 -19.20 -10.63
CA LYS A 221 -1.03 -20.00 -11.29
C LYS A 221 0.33 -19.32 -11.21
N ALA A 222 0.40 -18.00 -11.46
CA ALA A 222 1.63 -17.24 -11.37
C ALA A 222 2.19 -17.23 -9.94
N LEU A 223 1.33 -17.07 -8.93
CA LEU A 223 1.69 -16.97 -7.51
C LEU A 223 2.10 -18.32 -6.88
N ALA A 224 1.63 -19.44 -7.43
CA ALA A 224 1.79 -20.78 -6.85
C ALA A 224 3.24 -21.12 -6.45
N ASN A 225 4.23 -20.68 -7.24
CA ASN A 225 5.64 -20.90 -6.94
C ASN A 225 6.11 -20.09 -5.72
N SER A 226 5.70 -18.83 -5.60
CA SER A 226 6.12 -17.96 -4.50
C SER A 226 5.56 -18.44 -3.15
N ILE A 227 4.31 -18.90 -3.13
CA ILE A 227 3.63 -19.41 -1.92
C ILE A 227 3.89 -20.89 -1.66
N ALA A 228 4.72 -21.55 -2.47
CA ALA A 228 5.06 -22.96 -2.27
C ALA A 228 5.75 -23.14 -0.92
N LEU A 229 5.33 -24.15 -0.16
CA LEU A 229 5.80 -24.37 1.21
C LEU A 229 7.34 -24.38 1.35
N PRO A 230 8.13 -25.04 0.49
CA PRO A 230 9.58 -25.01 0.59
C PRO A 230 10.17 -23.59 0.46
N ASN A 231 9.61 -22.77 -0.42
CA ASN A 231 10.05 -21.40 -0.65
C ASN A 231 9.68 -20.53 0.55
N ALA A 232 8.44 -20.61 1.02
CA ALA A 232 7.98 -19.87 2.18
C ALA A 232 8.80 -20.18 3.44
N LYS A 233 9.10 -21.46 3.69
CA LYS A 233 9.96 -21.89 4.81
C LYS A 233 11.37 -21.33 4.70
N ARG A 234 11.96 -21.36 3.49
CA ARG A 234 13.30 -20.81 3.24
C ARG A 234 13.34 -19.31 3.54
N GLN A 235 12.34 -18.55 3.06
CA GLN A 235 12.25 -17.12 3.35
C GLN A 235 12.06 -16.87 4.85
N ALA A 236 11.12 -17.56 5.48
CA ALA A 236 10.84 -17.45 6.92
C ALA A 236 12.10 -17.66 7.78
N ALA A 237 12.86 -18.72 7.51
CA ALA A 237 14.09 -19.03 8.22
C ALA A 237 15.17 -17.95 8.00
N MET A 238 15.33 -17.47 6.76
CA MET A 238 16.28 -16.41 6.41
C MET A 238 15.94 -15.09 7.11
N HIS A 239 14.68 -14.64 7.07
CA HIS A 239 14.27 -13.41 7.73
C HIS A 239 14.34 -13.53 9.25
N GLY A 240 13.93 -14.67 9.82
CA GLY A 240 14.06 -14.95 11.25
C GLY A 240 15.50 -14.84 11.76
N ALA A 241 16.47 -15.36 10.99
CA ALA A 241 17.90 -15.20 11.31
C ALA A 241 18.37 -13.74 11.24
N LYS A 242 17.92 -12.99 10.23
CA LYS A 242 18.26 -11.56 10.04
C LYS A 242 17.77 -10.68 11.20
N VAL A 243 16.65 -11.00 11.86
CA VAL A 243 16.14 -10.21 13.00
C VAL A 243 17.18 -10.08 14.11
N GLY A 244 17.83 -11.19 14.50
CA GLY A 244 18.85 -11.17 15.55
C GLY A 244 20.11 -10.37 15.15
N GLU A 245 20.53 -10.50 13.90
CA GLU A 245 21.66 -9.72 13.34
C GLU A 245 21.35 -8.22 13.33
N LEU A 246 20.15 -7.84 12.88
CA LEU A 246 19.72 -6.44 12.81
C LEU A 246 19.53 -5.83 14.19
N LEU A 247 19.00 -6.57 15.16
CA LEU A 247 18.93 -6.10 16.55
C LEU A 247 20.30 -5.68 17.07
N ALA A 248 21.31 -6.54 16.91
CA ALA A 248 22.67 -6.23 17.34
C ALA A 248 23.26 -5.04 16.58
N ARG A 249 23.11 -5.01 15.25
CA ARG A 249 23.62 -3.92 14.41
C ARG A 249 22.98 -2.57 14.70
N THR A 250 21.65 -2.52 14.85
CA THR A 250 20.93 -1.28 15.12
C THR A 250 21.24 -0.76 16.51
N ALA A 251 21.37 -1.66 17.50
CA ALA A 251 21.84 -1.28 18.84
C ALA A 251 23.27 -0.71 18.81
N ASP A 252 24.17 -1.30 18.02
CA ASP A 252 25.53 -0.81 17.85
C ASP A 252 25.58 0.57 17.16
N LEU A 253 24.75 0.79 16.13
CA LEU A 253 24.64 2.09 15.45
C LEU A 253 24.07 3.18 16.35
N LEU A 254 23.27 2.81 17.36
CA LEU A 254 22.69 3.74 18.33
C LEU A 254 23.64 4.12 19.47
N LYS A 255 24.83 3.50 19.56
CA LYS A 255 25.88 3.93 20.50
C LYS A 255 26.34 5.36 20.17
N GLU A 256 26.67 6.12 21.21
CA GLU A 256 27.05 7.54 21.07
C GLU A 256 28.25 7.72 20.12
N GLY A 257 28.22 8.79 19.31
CA GLY A 257 29.30 9.14 18.38
C GLY A 257 29.30 8.40 17.04
N VAL A 258 28.80 7.16 16.97
CA VAL A 258 28.88 6.31 15.75
C VAL A 258 28.14 6.92 14.56
N LEU A 259 26.92 7.41 14.81
CA LEU A 259 26.13 8.09 13.78
C LEU A 259 26.74 9.41 13.34
N VAL A 260 27.41 10.16 14.22
CA VAL A 260 27.99 11.48 13.93
C VAL A 260 29.28 11.36 13.09
N GLU A 261 30.10 10.36 13.39
CA GLU A 261 31.36 10.09 12.67
C GLU A 261 31.15 9.51 11.27
N LYS A 262 30.13 8.64 11.10
CA LYS A 262 29.79 8.04 9.80
C LYS A 262 28.87 8.90 8.93
N SER A 263 28.31 9.99 9.48
CA SER A 263 27.30 10.83 8.81
C SER A 263 27.86 11.96 7.92
N GLY A 264 29.03 11.77 7.28
CA GLY A 264 29.43 12.68 6.21
C GLY A 264 28.26 12.87 5.24
N VAL A 265 27.90 14.12 4.89
CA VAL A 265 26.78 14.40 3.99
C VAL A 265 27.34 14.60 2.59
N GLY A 266 27.32 13.52 1.82
CA GLY A 266 27.68 13.46 0.41
C GLY A 266 26.72 12.50 -0.30
N PRO A 267 26.57 12.58 -1.63
CA PRO A 267 25.62 11.74 -2.38
C PRO A 267 25.85 10.24 -2.12
N ASP A 268 27.11 9.80 -2.01
CA ASP A 268 27.46 8.39 -1.77
C ASP A 268 27.28 7.94 -0.31
N SER A 269 27.45 8.84 0.64
CA SER A 269 27.37 8.53 2.07
C SER A 269 25.94 8.48 2.59
N THR A 270 25.02 9.23 1.98
CA THR A 270 23.59 9.19 2.30
C THR A 270 22.98 7.83 1.96
N ALA A 271 23.36 7.22 0.83
CA ALA A 271 22.95 5.87 0.45
C ALA A 271 23.51 4.81 1.42
N ALA A 272 24.77 4.94 1.83
CA ALA A 272 25.40 4.03 2.79
C ALA A 272 24.79 4.11 4.20
N GLN A 273 24.36 5.31 4.63
CA GLN A 273 23.71 5.53 5.94
C GLN A 273 22.23 5.09 5.95
N CYS A 274 21.54 5.20 4.82
CA CYS A 274 20.19 4.68 4.65
C CYS A 274 20.17 3.15 4.50
N GLY A 275 21.26 2.51 4.08
CA GLY A 275 21.34 1.05 3.91
C GLY A 275 20.87 0.23 5.13
N PRO A 276 21.41 0.47 6.34
CA PRO A 276 20.95 -0.20 7.56
C PRO A 276 19.48 0.07 7.90
N ARG A 277 18.98 1.29 7.67
CA ARG A 277 17.55 1.64 7.82
C ARG A 277 16.70 0.78 6.90
N LEU A 278 17.04 0.77 5.61
CA LEU A 278 16.31 0.05 4.57
C LEU A 278 16.38 -1.47 4.76
N GLN A 279 17.47 -2.00 5.34
CA GLN A 279 17.57 -3.40 5.77
C GLN A 279 16.66 -3.73 6.95
N CYS A 280 16.58 -2.83 7.95
CA CYS A 280 15.68 -2.97 9.07
C CYS A 280 14.22 -2.89 8.60
N ASP A 281 13.88 -1.92 7.76
CA ASP A 281 12.53 -1.73 7.22
C ASP A 281 12.12 -2.91 6.33
N ALA A 282 13.03 -3.44 5.50
CA ALA A 282 12.76 -4.65 4.71
C ALA A 282 12.51 -5.87 5.61
N SER A 283 13.37 -6.10 6.59
CA SER A 283 13.25 -7.26 7.47
C SER A 283 12.07 -7.14 8.44
N LEU A 284 11.74 -5.92 8.89
CA LEU A 284 10.53 -5.64 9.67
C LEU A 284 9.28 -5.79 8.79
N ALA A 285 9.30 -5.32 7.55
CA ALA A 285 8.19 -5.51 6.63
C ALA A 285 7.92 -7.00 6.45
N ASP A 286 8.93 -7.80 6.14
CA ASP A 286 8.75 -9.24 5.90
C ASP A 286 8.34 -10.00 7.18
N VAL A 287 9.02 -9.78 8.31
CA VAL A 287 8.74 -10.51 9.57
C VAL A 287 7.46 -10.02 10.25
N ALA A 288 7.18 -8.71 10.25
CA ALA A 288 5.97 -8.16 10.83
C ALA A 288 4.74 -8.37 9.94
N HIS A 289 4.86 -8.33 8.59
CA HIS A 289 3.70 -8.57 7.73
C HIS A 289 3.31 -10.05 7.73
N ASP A 290 4.26 -10.99 7.67
CA ASP A 290 3.91 -12.41 7.73
C ASP A 290 3.33 -12.80 9.10
N SER A 291 3.83 -12.24 10.20
CA SER A 291 3.32 -12.58 11.55
C SER A 291 2.01 -11.87 11.92
N VAL A 292 1.77 -10.63 11.49
CA VAL A 292 0.58 -9.83 11.86
C VAL A 292 -0.61 -10.12 10.94
N VAL A 293 -0.39 -10.29 9.64
CA VAL A 293 -1.47 -10.58 8.67
C VAL A 293 -2.05 -11.95 8.90
N LEU A 294 -1.19 -12.92 9.15
CA LEU A 294 -1.62 -14.28 9.30
C LEU A 294 -2.29 -14.53 10.67
N ARG A 295 -2.01 -13.70 11.68
CA ARG A 295 -2.64 -13.80 13.02
C ARG A 295 -4.02 -13.16 13.12
N ARG A 296 -4.39 -12.22 12.23
CA ARG A 296 -5.69 -11.51 12.29
C ARG A 296 -6.73 -11.96 11.25
N ARG A 297 -6.37 -12.71 10.21
CA ARG A 297 -7.30 -12.97 9.08
C ARG A 297 -7.48 -14.42 8.64
N SER A 298 -6.62 -15.37 9.04
CA SER A 298 -6.66 -16.71 8.44
C SER A 298 -6.66 -17.82 9.50
N GLU A 299 -7.84 -18.22 9.98
CA GLU A 299 -8.00 -19.37 10.89
C GLU A 299 -8.33 -20.69 10.16
N ALA A 300 -8.48 -20.69 8.82
CA ALA A 300 -8.83 -21.89 8.08
C ALA A 300 -8.14 -21.99 6.70
N GLY A 301 -7.81 -23.23 6.29
CA GLY A 301 -7.39 -23.55 4.92
C GLY A 301 -5.88 -23.60 4.64
N CYS A 302 -5.49 -23.32 3.40
CA CYS A 302 -4.10 -23.37 2.95
C CYS A 302 -3.25 -22.22 3.54
N ALA A 303 -3.85 -21.04 3.70
CA ALA A 303 -3.18 -19.87 4.24
C ALA A 303 -2.82 -20.00 5.74
N SER A 304 -3.68 -20.64 6.55
CA SER A 304 -3.33 -20.98 7.95
C SER A 304 -2.17 -21.97 8.03
N ARG A 305 -2.11 -22.99 7.15
CA ARG A 305 -0.98 -23.94 7.14
C ARG A 305 0.33 -23.27 6.74
N LEU A 306 0.26 -22.36 5.76
CA LEU A 306 1.40 -21.55 5.34
C LEU A 306 1.88 -20.67 6.49
N ARG A 307 0.96 -20.01 7.20
CA ARG A 307 1.26 -19.25 8.41
C ARG A 307 1.99 -20.05 9.47
N ASP A 308 1.39 -21.16 9.89
CA ASP A 308 1.91 -21.89 11.04
C ASP A 308 3.32 -22.41 10.72
N SER A 309 3.56 -22.76 9.46
CA SER A 309 4.89 -23.11 8.94
C SER A 309 5.86 -21.92 8.98
N VAL A 310 5.45 -20.74 8.50
CA VAL A 310 6.28 -19.52 8.51
C VAL A 310 6.64 -19.12 9.95
N LEU A 311 5.67 -19.10 10.86
CA LEU A 311 5.90 -18.74 12.28
C LEU A 311 6.85 -19.72 12.98
N SER A 312 6.72 -21.02 12.69
CA SER A 312 7.59 -22.06 13.23
C SER A 312 9.01 -21.92 12.71
N ASP A 313 9.18 -21.83 11.38
CA ASP A 313 10.49 -21.83 10.74
C ASP A 313 11.24 -20.50 10.91
N SER A 314 10.53 -19.39 11.12
CA SER A 314 11.15 -18.11 11.46
C SER A 314 11.62 -17.99 12.91
N ARG A 315 11.29 -18.97 13.77
CA ARG A 315 11.49 -18.89 15.24
C ARG A 315 10.96 -17.57 15.81
N PHE A 316 9.74 -17.22 15.43
CA PHE A 316 9.16 -15.91 15.74
C PHE A 316 9.21 -15.58 17.24
N ASN A 317 9.81 -14.45 17.57
CA ASN A 317 9.82 -13.88 18.92
C ASN A 317 9.26 -12.45 18.86
N GLY A 318 8.06 -12.26 19.40
CA GLY A 318 7.36 -10.97 19.39
C GLY A 318 8.08 -9.89 20.19
N GLU A 319 8.82 -10.24 21.24
CA GLU A 319 9.60 -9.29 22.05
C GLU A 319 10.79 -8.76 21.26
N GLN A 320 11.53 -9.65 20.60
CA GLN A 320 12.65 -9.29 19.73
C GLN A 320 12.19 -8.43 18.54
N LEU A 321 11.05 -8.76 17.93
CA LEU A 321 10.49 -7.95 16.86
C LEU A 321 10.08 -6.55 17.35
N PHE A 322 9.42 -6.48 18.51
CA PHE A 322 9.03 -5.20 19.11
C PHE A 322 10.26 -4.35 19.49
N GLN A 323 11.29 -4.98 20.03
CA GLN A 323 12.56 -4.31 20.30
C GLN A 323 13.22 -3.78 19.03
N LEU A 324 13.22 -4.57 17.94
CA LEU A 324 13.76 -4.14 16.65
C LEU A 324 12.98 -2.95 16.09
N LEU A 325 11.65 -2.95 16.20
CA LEU A 325 10.80 -1.83 15.83
C LEU A 325 11.18 -0.55 16.60
N LEU A 326 11.33 -0.64 17.92
CA LEU A 326 11.70 0.49 18.78
C LEU A 326 13.10 1.02 18.45
N LEU A 327 14.09 0.14 18.30
CA LEU A 327 15.45 0.52 17.93
C LEU A 327 15.49 1.17 16.54
N THR A 328 14.73 0.63 15.59
CA THR A 328 14.63 1.20 14.23
C THR A 328 14.01 2.59 14.28
N ALA A 329 12.90 2.78 15.00
CA ALA A 329 12.26 4.09 15.16
C ALA A 329 13.20 5.11 15.82
N GLN A 330 13.95 4.70 16.85
CA GLN A 330 14.94 5.56 17.50
C GLN A 330 16.10 5.91 16.55
N PHE A 331 16.56 4.94 15.75
CA PHE A 331 17.61 5.15 14.76
C PHE A 331 17.15 6.13 13.67
N GLU A 332 15.95 5.96 13.12
CA GLU A 332 15.36 6.88 12.15
C GLU A 332 15.26 8.31 12.68
N PHE A 333 14.80 8.45 13.93
CA PHE A 333 14.67 9.75 14.58
C PHE A 333 16.04 10.45 14.70
N ARG A 334 17.05 9.76 15.25
CA ARG A 334 18.39 10.32 15.40
C ARG A 334 19.07 10.61 14.06
N LEU A 335 18.90 9.73 13.07
CA LEU A 335 19.43 9.95 11.72
C LEU A 335 18.81 11.20 11.09
N LYS A 336 17.48 11.39 11.23
CA LYS A 336 16.79 12.57 10.75
C LYS A 336 17.32 13.85 11.41
N GLU A 337 17.52 13.85 12.73
CA GLU A 337 18.11 15.01 13.43
C GLU A 337 19.54 15.30 12.97
N ALA A 338 20.37 14.27 12.77
CA ALA A 338 21.73 14.40 12.28
C ALA A 338 21.80 14.99 10.86
N ILE A 339 20.90 14.55 9.97
CA ILE A 339 20.82 15.08 8.60
C ILE A 339 20.33 16.54 8.61
N LEU A 340 19.29 16.84 9.39
CA LEU A 340 18.71 18.19 9.44
C LEU A 340 19.66 19.22 10.05
N SER A 341 20.38 18.86 11.10
CA SER A 341 21.36 19.76 11.76
C SER A 341 22.51 20.14 10.83
N ARG A 342 22.97 19.23 9.96
CA ARG A 342 24.06 19.47 9.01
C ARG A 342 23.59 20.10 7.69
N LYS A 343 22.28 20.21 7.45
CA LYS A 343 21.72 20.60 6.15
C LYS A 343 22.19 21.99 5.68
N ALA A 344 22.23 22.97 6.59
CA ALA A 344 22.62 24.35 6.27
C ALA A 344 24.10 24.43 5.87
N ASP A 345 24.98 23.80 6.66
CA ASP A 345 26.43 23.80 6.40
C ASP A 345 26.77 23.06 5.11
N THR A 346 26.11 21.93 4.87
CA THR A 346 26.31 21.15 3.64
C THR A 346 25.83 21.90 2.41
N TRP A 347 24.70 22.62 2.51
CA TRP A 347 24.17 23.44 1.43
C TRP A 347 25.15 24.54 1.02
N GLU A 348 25.70 25.28 1.99
CA GLU A 348 26.67 26.33 1.70
C GLU A 348 27.98 25.76 1.12
N ALA A 349 28.46 24.61 1.62
CA ALA A 349 29.63 23.93 1.08
C ALA A 349 29.44 23.51 -0.39
N LEU A 350 28.29 22.90 -0.71
CA LEU A 350 27.96 22.48 -2.08
C LEU A 350 27.77 23.67 -3.02
N LYS A 351 27.18 24.76 -2.55
CA LYS A 351 27.03 26.01 -3.31
C LYS A 351 28.39 26.60 -3.68
N VAL A 352 29.35 26.61 -2.75
CA VAL A 352 30.72 27.05 -3.01
C VAL A 352 31.42 26.12 -4.01
N SER A 353 31.27 24.80 -3.85
CA SER A 353 31.86 23.83 -4.78
C SER A 353 31.31 24.00 -6.21
N ALA A 354 29.99 24.08 -6.36
CA ALA A 354 29.34 24.25 -7.66
C ALA A 354 29.75 25.57 -8.34
N LEU A 355 29.89 26.66 -7.57
CA LEU A 355 30.39 27.94 -8.08
C LEU A 355 31.84 27.81 -8.59
N ASN A 356 32.68 27.04 -7.88
CA ASN A 356 34.06 26.80 -8.27
C ASN A 356 34.19 25.86 -9.49
N ASP A 357 33.28 24.90 -9.64
CA ASP A 357 33.19 24.03 -10.82
C ASP A 357 32.71 24.81 -12.05
N TRP A 358 31.69 25.66 -11.89
CA TRP A 358 31.23 26.56 -12.94
C TRP A 358 32.33 27.54 -13.40
N ARG A 359 33.06 28.13 -12.44
CA ARG A 359 34.24 28.98 -12.74
C ARG A 359 35.39 28.22 -13.40
N ARG A 360 35.50 26.91 -13.20
CA ARG A 360 36.49 26.05 -13.88
C ARG A 360 36.02 25.70 -15.29
N ALA A 361 34.72 25.45 -15.49
CA ALA A 361 34.15 25.20 -16.80
C ALA A 361 34.24 26.45 -17.70
N GLN A 362 33.96 27.65 -17.18
CA GLN A 362 34.12 28.90 -17.92
C GLN A 362 35.56 29.23 -18.30
N ARG A 363 36.56 28.72 -17.58
CA ARG A 363 37.99 28.90 -17.89
C ARG A 363 38.53 27.89 -18.91
N ARG A 364 37.73 26.89 -19.28
CA ARG A 364 38.06 25.87 -20.29
C ARG A 364 37.43 26.14 -21.66
N VAL A 365 36.56 27.15 -21.74
CA VAL A 365 36.05 27.77 -22.97
C VAL A 365 36.88 29.02 -23.23
#